data_AF-A0AAW6XBZ7-F1
#
_entry.id   AF-A0AAW6XBZ7-F1
#
_cell.length_a   1.000
_cell.length_b   1.000
_cell.length_c   1.000
_cell.angle_alpha   90.00
_cell.angle_beta   90.00
_cell.angle_gamma   90.00
#
_symmetry.space_group_name_H-M   'P 1'
#
loop_
_entity.id
_entity.type
_entity.pdbx_description
1 polymer ?
#
loop_
_entity_poly.entity_id
_entity_poly.type
_entity_poly.pdbx_seq_one_letter_code
_entity_poly.pdbx_strand_id
1 'polypeptide(L)'
;KLLRQDSAFWVVKPQIGREGVSGLGTLLSGAYIELQPGSKGKDGKDNYQLLDAPPLASPDAKGLRIVLDSEKSGQLNAGDPVLFRGYRVGSVE
;
A
#
# COMPACT_ATOMS: atom_id res chain seq x y z
N LYS A 1 1.74 19.64 -10.84
CA LYS A 1 0.39 19.02 -10.87
C LYS A 1 0.49 17.70 -10.11
N LEU A 2 -0.30 17.50 -9.05
CA LEU A 2 -0.21 16.31 -8.17
C LEU A 2 -1.02 15.12 -8.73
N LEU A 3 -2.13 15.41 -9.42
CA LEU A 3 -2.99 14.39 -10.00
C LEU A 3 -2.44 13.90 -11.35
N ARG A 4 -2.23 12.59 -11.43
CA ARG A 4 -1.80 11.85 -12.61
C ARG A 4 -2.61 10.57 -12.77
N GLN A 5 -2.46 9.86 -13.89
CA GLN A 5 -3.27 8.69 -14.18
C GLN A 5 -3.09 7.53 -13.20
N ASP A 6 -1.92 7.47 -12.56
CA ASP A 6 -1.47 6.50 -11.56
C ASP A 6 -1.49 7.04 -10.13
N SER A 7 -2.15 8.19 -9.90
CA SER A 7 -2.43 8.65 -8.54
C SER A 7 -3.32 7.67 -7.80
N ALA A 8 -2.99 7.39 -6.54
CA ALA A 8 -3.73 6.47 -5.68
C ALA A 8 -4.31 7.21 -4.46
N PHE A 9 -5.51 6.79 -4.05
CA PHE A 9 -6.22 7.36 -2.91
C PHE A 9 -6.67 6.22 -2.00
N TRP A 10 -6.57 6.40 -0.68
CA TRP A 10 -7.10 5.46 0.31
C TRP A 10 -7.62 6.19 1.54
N VAL A 11 -8.46 5.50 2.31
CA VAL A 11 -8.96 6.03 3.59
C VAL A 11 -7.99 5.65 4.71
N VAL A 12 -7.51 6.65 5.44
CA VAL A 12 -6.78 6.44 6.68
C VAL A 12 -7.78 6.49 7.83
N LYS A 13 -7.83 5.41 8.60
CA LYS A 13 -8.69 5.23 9.77
C LYS A 13 -7.97 4.34 10.81
N PRO A 14 -8.43 4.25 12.06
CA PRO A 14 -7.80 3.40 13.05
C PRO A 14 -7.98 1.93 12.63
N GLN A 15 -6.89 1.17 12.56
CA GLN A 15 -6.93 -0.26 12.25
C GLN A 15 -6.12 -1.04 13.29
N ILE A 16 -6.64 -2.21 13.65
CA ILE A 16 -6.01 -3.18 14.54
C ILE A 16 -6.03 -4.52 13.82
N GLY A 17 -4.87 -5.13 13.62
CA GLY A 17 -4.71 -6.41 12.94
C GLY A 17 -3.54 -7.21 13.47
N ARG A 18 -3.27 -8.36 12.85
CA ARG A 18 -2.15 -9.24 13.23
C ARG A 18 -0.78 -8.55 13.10
N GLU A 19 -0.65 -7.66 12.11
CA GLU A 19 0.55 -6.88 11.84
C GLU A 19 0.76 -5.70 12.81
N GLY A 20 -0.22 -5.41 13.68
CA GLY A 20 -0.15 -4.35 14.67
C GLY A 20 -1.29 -3.34 14.56
N VAL A 21 -0.99 -2.10 14.96
CA VAL A 21 -1.96 -1.00 15.06
C VAL A 21 -1.50 0.16 14.19
N SER A 22 -2.41 0.70 13.38
CA SER A 22 -2.16 1.86 12.50
C SER A 22 -3.28 2.90 12.58
N GLY A 23 -3.01 4.12 12.09
CA GLY A 23 -4.03 5.15 11.96
C GLY A 23 -4.54 5.76 13.27
N LEU A 24 -3.88 5.55 14.42
CA LEU A 24 -4.35 6.04 15.74
C LEU A 24 -4.57 7.55 15.80
N GLY A 25 -3.84 8.36 15.02
CA GLY A 25 -4.05 9.80 14.94
C GLY A 25 -5.47 10.18 14.49
N THR A 26 -6.14 9.31 13.75
CA THR A 26 -7.51 9.52 13.27
C THR A 26 -8.58 9.37 14.35
N LEU A 27 -8.22 8.89 15.54
CA LEU A 27 -9.13 8.92 16.71
C LEU A 27 -9.47 10.35 17.14
N LEU A 28 -8.56 11.30 16.89
CA LEU A 28 -8.75 12.72 17.22
C LEU A 28 -9.18 13.53 16.00
N SER A 29 -8.54 13.34 14.85
CA SER A 29 -8.82 14.12 13.63
C SER A 29 -10.06 13.67 12.87
N GLY A 30 -10.56 12.46 13.14
CA GLY A 30 -11.46 11.74 12.23
C GLY A 30 -10.70 11.06 11.08
N ALA A 31 -11.40 10.16 10.38
CA ALA A 31 -10.88 9.49 9.19
C ALA A 31 -10.72 10.49 8.03
N TYR A 32 -9.68 10.31 7.22
CA TYR A 32 -9.38 11.19 6.10
C TYR A 32 -8.93 10.39 4.86
N ILE A 33 -8.90 11.05 3.71
CA ILE A 33 -8.39 10.47 2.46
C ILE A 33 -6.96 10.95 2.27
N GLU A 34 -6.05 10.01 2.05
CA GLU A 34 -4.67 10.29 1.70
C GLU A 34 -4.46 10.12 0.19
N LEU A 35 -3.55 10.90 -0.39
CA LEU A 35 -3.21 10.89 -1.81
C LEU A 35 -1.74 10.53 -1.96
N GLN A 36 -1.47 9.47 -2.74
CA GLN A 36 -0.17 9.28 -3.36
C GLN A 36 -0.14 9.93 -4.75
N PRO A 37 0.73 10.93 -4.96
CA PRO A 37 0.94 11.50 -6.29
C PRO A 37 1.47 10.43 -7.25
N GLY A 38 0.93 10.42 -8.46
CA GLY A 38 1.42 9.54 -9.52
C GLY A 38 2.67 10.10 -10.20
N SER A 39 3.43 9.25 -10.87
CA SER A 39 4.65 9.63 -11.61
C SER A 39 4.50 9.49 -13.13
N LYS A 40 3.41 8.90 -13.63
CA LYS A 40 3.18 8.62 -15.06
C LYS A 40 1.90 9.24 -15.62
N GLY A 41 1.90 9.52 -16.93
CA GLY A 41 0.77 10.17 -17.61
C GLY A 41 0.77 11.70 -17.44
N LYS A 42 0.35 12.41 -18.49
CA LYS A 42 0.43 13.89 -18.54
C LYS A 42 -0.71 14.58 -17.79
N ASP A 43 -1.90 13.97 -17.80
CA ASP A 43 -3.10 14.55 -17.20
C ASP A 43 -3.77 13.61 -16.20
N GLY A 44 -4.27 14.20 -15.12
CA GLY A 44 -5.13 13.52 -14.16
C GLY A 44 -6.48 13.15 -14.77
N LYS A 45 -7.12 12.16 -14.17
CA LYS A 45 -8.49 11.74 -14.48
C LYS A 45 -9.47 12.48 -13.56
N ASP A 46 -10.75 12.49 -13.93
CA ASP A 46 -11.83 13.01 -13.08
C ASP A 46 -12.32 11.97 -12.06
N ASN A 47 -12.08 10.68 -12.34
CA ASN A 47 -12.49 9.57 -11.49
C ASN A 47 -11.28 8.70 -11.12
N TYR A 48 -11.17 8.35 -9.84
CA TYR A 48 -10.18 7.44 -9.30
C TYR A 48 -10.85 6.36 -8.46
N GLN A 49 -10.26 5.18 -8.47
CA GLN A 49 -10.64 4.14 -7.52
C GLN A 49 -10.09 4.50 -6.15
N LEU A 50 -10.96 4.42 -5.14
CA LEU A 50 -10.55 4.49 -3.75
C LEU A 50 -10.06 3.09 -3.34
N LEU A 51 -8.81 3.01 -2.91
CA LEU A 51 -8.20 1.78 -2.42
C LEU A 51 -8.65 1.51 -0.98
N ASP A 52 -8.89 0.24 -0.67
CA ASP A 52 -9.27 -0.21 0.67
C ASP A 52 -8.12 -0.15 1.69
N ALA A 53 -6.88 -0.16 1.19
CA ALA A 53 -5.66 -0.13 1.98
C ALA A 53 -4.59 0.75 1.28
N PRO A 54 -3.65 1.34 2.05
CA PRO A 54 -2.51 2.04 1.46
C PRO A 54 -1.66 1.09 0.60
N PRO A 55 -1.07 1.58 -0.50
CA PRO A 55 -0.05 0.82 -1.22
C PRO A 55 1.09 0.44 -0.28
N LEU A 56 1.46 -0.85 -0.24
CA LEU A 56 2.52 -1.34 0.64
C LEU A 56 3.91 -0.81 0.28
N ALA A 57 4.10 -0.43 -0.98
CA ALA A 57 5.30 0.22 -1.45
C ALA A 57 4.95 1.36 -2.39
N SER A 58 5.66 2.48 -2.23
CA SER A 58 5.62 3.53 -3.25
C SER A 58 6.06 2.96 -4.62
N PRO A 59 5.44 3.33 -5.74
CA PRO A 59 5.99 3.17 -7.09
C PRO A 59 7.48 3.48 -7.21
N ASP A 60 8.01 4.44 -6.44
CA ASP A 60 9.42 4.84 -6.47
C ASP A 60 10.28 4.16 -5.38
N ALA A 61 9.72 3.20 -4.64
CA ALA A 61 10.45 2.47 -3.62
C ALA A 61 11.65 1.74 -4.25
N LYS A 62 12.86 2.05 -3.78
CA LYS A 62 14.07 1.35 -4.21
C LYS A 62 13.99 -0.11 -3.76
N GLY A 63 14.22 -1.04 -4.68
CA GLY A 63 14.16 -2.47 -4.41
C GLY A 63 13.83 -3.26 -5.66
N LEU A 64 13.64 -4.57 -5.48
CA LEU A 64 13.20 -5.48 -6.53
C LEU A 64 11.77 -5.92 -6.24
N ARG A 65 10.89 -5.78 -7.24
CA ARG A 65 9.56 -6.41 -7.22
C ARG A 65 9.66 -7.74 -7.95
N ILE A 66 9.18 -8.80 -7.32
CA ILE A 66 9.25 -10.17 -7.84
C ILE A 66 7.83 -10.73 -7.85
N VAL A 67 7.44 -11.37 -8.94
CA VAL A 67 6.19 -12.12 -9.04
C VAL A 67 6.50 -13.59 -8.78
N LEU A 68 5.72 -14.23 -7.91
CA LEU A 68 5.86 -15.64 -7.56
C LEU A 68 4.55 -16.37 -7.87
N ASP A 69 4.66 -17.53 -8.51
CA ASP A 69 3.53 -18.40 -8.82
C ASP A 69 3.57 -19.67 -7.97
N SER A 70 2.41 -20.13 -7.50
CA SER A 70 2.26 -21.35 -6.69
C SER A 70 0.91 -22.01 -6.93
N GLU A 71 0.88 -23.34 -6.99
CA GLU A 71 -0.37 -24.12 -7.13
C GLU A 71 -1.24 -24.11 -5.86
N LYS A 72 -0.62 -23.84 -4.71
CA LYS A 72 -1.31 -23.70 -3.43
C LYS A 72 -1.13 -22.28 -2.94
N SER A 73 -2.23 -21.55 -2.78
CA SER A 73 -2.23 -20.35 -1.96
C SER A 73 -2.09 -20.82 -0.51
N GLY A 74 -0.87 -20.77 0.03
CA GLY A 74 -0.72 -20.72 1.48
C GLY A 74 -1.48 -19.51 2.04
N GLN A 75 -1.64 -19.44 3.37
CA GLN A 75 -2.09 -18.21 4.03
C GLN A 75 -0.97 -17.17 3.91
N LEU A 76 -0.93 -16.45 2.79
CA LEU A 76 -0.12 -15.26 2.58
C LEU A 76 -1.04 -14.05 2.63
N ASN A 77 -0.69 -13.07 3.45
CA ASN A 77 -1.36 -11.78 3.52
C ASN A 77 -0.44 -10.69 3.00
N ALA A 78 -1.04 -9.64 2.46
CA ALA A 78 -0.32 -8.42 2.09
C ALA A 78 0.42 -7.88 3.34
N GLY A 79 1.72 -7.64 3.22
CA GLY A 79 2.59 -7.20 4.31
C GLY A 79 3.41 -8.30 4.99
N ASP A 80 3.06 -9.58 4.78
CA ASP A 80 3.80 -10.73 5.34
C ASP A 80 5.31 -10.61 5.01
N PRO A 81 6.21 -10.91 5.96
CA PRO A 81 7.63 -10.65 5.79
C PRO A 81 8.28 -11.66 4.82
N VAL A 82 9.07 -11.16 3.88
CA VAL A 82 10.00 -11.99 3.10
C VAL A 82 11.29 -12.12 3.89
N LEU A 83 11.68 -13.35 4.21
CA LEU A 83 12.84 -13.66 5.04
C LEU A 83 14.00 -14.23 4.21
N PHE A 84 15.22 -13.79 4.52
CA PHE A 84 16.45 -14.42 4.07
C PHE A 84 17.32 -14.73 5.29
N ARG A 85 17.57 -16.03 5.53
CA ARG A 85 18.37 -16.51 6.68
C ARG A 85 17.88 -15.97 8.03
N GLY A 86 16.57 -15.85 8.19
CA GLY A 86 15.94 -15.33 9.42
C GLY A 86 15.85 -13.80 9.52
N TYR A 87 16.41 -13.06 8.57
CA TYR A 87 16.31 -11.60 8.52
C TYR A 87 15.22 -11.15 7.56
N ARG A 88 14.41 -10.15 7.96
CA ARG A 88 13.41 -9.53 7.09
C ARG A 88 14.12 -8.71 6.00
N VAL A 89 13.88 -9.07 4.75
CA VAL A 89 14.46 -8.41 3.56
C VAL A 89 13.41 -7.80 2.64
N GLY A 90 12.13 -8.01 2.92
CA GLY A 90 11.03 -7.44 2.16
C GLY A 90 9.67 -7.78 2.77
N SER A 91 8.62 -7.60 1.98
CA SER A 91 7.25 -7.95 2.30
C SER A 91 6.48 -8.37 1.05
N VAL A 92 5.43 -9.16 1.22
CA VAL A 92 4.45 -9.48 0.17
C VAL A 92 3.65 -8.21 -0.16
N GLU A 93 3.52 -7.85 -1.44
CA GLU A 93 2.69 -6.73 -1.95
C GLU A 93 1.27 -7.20 -2.26
#